data_AF-A0A2U3EQH9-F1
#
_entry.id   AF-A0A2U3EQH9-F1
#
_cell.length_a   1.000
_cell.length_b   1.000
_cell.length_c   1.000
_cell.angle_alpha   90.00
_cell.angle_beta   90.00
_cell.angle_gamma   90.00
#
_symmetry.space_group_name_H-M   'P 1'
#
loop_
_entity.id
_entity.type
_entity.pdbx_description
1 polymer ?
#
loop_
_entity_poly.entity_id
_entity_poly.type
_entity_poly.pdbx_seq_one_letter_code
_entity_poly.pdbx_strand_id
1 'polypeptide(L)'
;MARLLEAVACLLAVFLLLQSIPTTLSAPPPAPPPAHPLPPPKPAQPQPPQHGPKPPPSGSKPAPKPFYAIAHRVLTSAGVLAALRHGANAIEVDFTAQQQGWWADHDRTPTSRRDTAEAVLKTIADQRRRGMTVGFVWFDIKNPDAFPASNKAASIEALRDLARKHLEPVGIGALYGFYNWTAWGRAYAVLSADLHRNEALNHEGPAAQTTRLFNTRGPANVAQRVLSVGALFKPSDDIGVCASNGGGICPQLRIGAASHEFGKVLGWTVVQYSVKQAYQMMGEAGVDGVIYGFAETDYADHMDTRGAFGIVRGWLDTNKDKRYLATNADRLW
;
A
#
# COMPACT_ATOMS: atom_id res chain seq x y z
N MET A 1 33.70 28.91 28.28
CA MET A 1 32.87 30.12 28.19
C MET A 1 32.27 30.34 26.81
N ALA A 2 33.00 30.15 25.70
CA ALA A 2 32.46 30.36 24.34
C ALA A 2 31.21 29.52 23.98
N ARG A 3 31.17 28.23 24.37
CA ARG A 3 30.01 27.34 24.10
C ARG A 3 28.75 27.67 24.90
N LEU A 4 28.87 28.40 26.01
CA LEU A 4 27.71 28.82 26.82
C LEU A 4 27.05 30.06 26.21
N LEU A 5 27.84 30.94 25.57
CA LEU A 5 27.36 32.12 24.86
C LEU A 5 26.60 31.75 23.57
N GLU A 6 27.03 30.72 22.83
CA GLU A 6 26.31 30.23 21.64
C GLU A 6 24.96 29.61 21.97
N ALA A 7 24.86 28.86 23.07
CA ALA A 7 23.60 28.26 23.51
C ALA A 7 22.58 29.32 23.95
N VAL A 8 23.03 30.37 24.64
CA VAL A 8 22.18 31.49 25.07
C VAL A 8 21.73 32.34 23.87
N ALA A 9 22.60 32.53 22.86
CA ALA A 9 22.24 33.24 21.63
C ALA A 9 21.19 32.48 20.80
N CYS A 10 21.28 31.14 20.71
CA CYS A 10 20.27 30.32 20.04
C CYS A 10 18.91 30.37 20.75
N LEU A 11 18.89 30.34 22.08
CA LEU A 11 17.65 30.42 22.86
C LEU A 11 16.97 31.79 22.74
N LEU A 12 17.73 32.88 22.70
CA LEU A 12 17.19 34.23 22.49
C LEU A 12 16.65 34.44 21.06
N ALA A 13 17.29 33.84 20.04
CA ALA A 13 16.79 33.91 18.67
C ALA A 13 15.45 33.16 18.50
N VAL A 14 15.29 32.00 19.13
CA VAL A 14 14.03 31.25 19.13
C VAL A 14 12.93 32.00 19.88
N PHE A 15 13.26 32.66 21.00
CA PHE A 15 12.30 33.43 21.78
C PHE A 15 11.80 34.69 21.05
N LEU A 16 12.66 35.36 20.28
CA LEU A 16 12.28 36.52 19.46
C LEU A 16 11.46 36.15 18.20
N LEU A 17 11.70 34.97 17.63
CA LEU A 17 10.89 34.42 16.52
C LEU A 17 9.48 34.00 16.95
N LEU A 18 9.30 33.60 18.21
CA LEU A 18 7.98 33.24 18.76
C LEU A 18 7.10 34.46 19.08
N GLN A 19 7.69 35.65 19.29
CA GLN A 19 6.93 36.87 19.58
C GLN A 19 6.49 37.66 18.34
N SER A 20 6.86 37.23 17.14
CA SER A 20 6.54 37.92 15.88
C SER A 20 5.52 37.16 15.01
N ILE A 21 4.80 36.18 15.57
CA ILE A 21 3.66 35.55 14.91
C ILE A 21 2.44 36.47 15.05
N PRO A 22 1.93 37.09 13.97
CA PRO A 22 0.69 37.85 14.04
C PRO A 22 -0.47 36.90 14.40
N THR A 23 -1.08 37.12 15.55
CA THR A 23 -2.35 36.50 15.96
C THR A 23 -3.49 37.16 15.18
N THR A 24 -3.58 36.87 13.89
CA THR A 24 -4.84 37.02 13.17
C THR A 24 -5.60 35.69 13.30
N LEU A 25 -6.53 35.63 14.25
CA LEU A 25 -7.61 34.65 14.21
C LEU A 25 -8.39 34.92 12.92
N SER A 26 -8.04 34.21 11.84
CA SER A 26 -8.88 34.13 10.66
C SER A 26 -10.16 33.41 11.07
N ALA A 27 -11.31 34.06 10.90
CA ALA A 27 -12.60 33.45 11.12
C ALA A 27 -12.70 32.15 10.29
N PRO A 28 -13.39 31.11 10.80
CA PRO A 28 -13.62 29.90 10.03
C PRO A 28 -14.29 30.25 8.69
N PRO A 29 -13.94 29.54 7.60
CA PRO A 29 -14.56 29.77 6.30
C PRO A 29 -16.08 29.61 6.41
N PRO A 30 -16.87 30.40 5.64
CA PRO A 30 -18.32 30.28 5.66
C PRO A 30 -18.75 28.87 5.27
N ALA A 31 -19.82 28.39 5.91
CA ALA A 31 -20.40 27.09 5.61
C ALA A 31 -20.73 26.99 4.10
N PRO A 32 -20.49 25.81 3.48
CA PRO A 32 -20.84 25.62 2.08
C PRO A 32 -22.35 25.83 1.87
N PRO A 33 -22.77 26.35 0.70
CA PRO A 33 -24.19 26.51 0.39
C PRO A 33 -24.90 25.15 0.45
N PRO A 34 -26.20 25.13 0.83
CA PRO A 34 -26.97 23.90 0.85
C PRO A 34 -26.94 23.24 -0.53
N ALA A 35 -26.61 21.94 -0.55
CA ALA A 35 -26.57 21.15 -1.77
C ALA A 35 -27.93 21.21 -2.47
N HIS A 36 -27.92 21.51 -3.77
CA HIS A 36 -29.10 21.33 -4.60
C HIS A 36 -29.56 19.87 -4.53
N PRO A 37 -30.87 19.60 -4.39
CA PRO A 37 -31.38 18.23 -4.42
C PRO A 37 -30.96 17.56 -5.72
N LEU A 38 -30.22 16.45 -5.61
CA LEU A 38 -29.93 15.62 -6.76
C LEU A 38 -31.26 15.08 -7.33
N PRO A 39 -31.41 15.02 -8.66
CA PRO A 39 -32.56 14.36 -9.26
C PRO A 39 -32.62 12.90 -8.79
N PRO A 40 -33.83 12.36 -8.57
CA PRO A 40 -33.99 10.99 -8.10
C PRO A 40 -33.34 10.01 -9.09
N PRO A 41 -32.66 8.95 -8.61
CA PRO A 41 -32.05 7.97 -9.47
C PRO A 41 -33.11 7.31 -10.35
N LYS A 42 -32.79 7.20 -11.64
CA LYS A 42 -33.61 6.51 -12.62
C LYS A 42 -33.82 5.06 -12.14
N PRO A 43 -35.05 4.52 -12.12
CA PRO A 43 -35.31 3.16 -11.69
C PRO A 43 -34.45 2.17 -12.49
N ALA A 44 -33.68 1.34 -11.78
CA ALA A 44 -32.93 0.26 -12.39
C ALA A 44 -33.89 -0.73 -13.04
N GLN A 45 -33.67 -1.04 -14.33
CA GLN A 45 -34.37 -2.13 -14.98
C GLN A 45 -33.97 -3.46 -14.30
N PRO A 46 -34.93 -4.36 -14.00
CA PRO A 46 -34.63 -5.68 -13.45
C PRO A 46 -33.72 -6.45 -14.41
N GLN A 47 -32.50 -6.76 -13.97
CA GLN A 47 -31.66 -7.73 -14.67
C GLN A 47 -32.23 -9.14 -14.46
N PRO A 48 -32.24 -10.02 -15.48
CA PRO A 48 -32.63 -11.40 -15.32
C PRO A 48 -31.72 -12.11 -14.30
N PRO A 49 -32.25 -13.04 -13.49
CA PRO A 49 -31.46 -13.74 -12.49
C PRO A 49 -30.33 -14.53 -13.15
N GLN A 50 -29.09 -14.10 -12.92
CA GLN A 50 -27.92 -14.91 -13.24
C GLN A 50 -27.87 -16.06 -12.24
N HIS A 51 -28.03 -17.30 -12.74
CA HIS A 51 -27.78 -18.50 -11.96
C HIS A 51 -26.28 -18.57 -11.63
N GLY A 52 -25.91 -18.01 -10.48
CA GLY A 52 -24.59 -18.20 -9.89
C GLY A 52 -24.30 -19.69 -9.67
N PRO A 53 -23.01 -20.08 -9.61
CA PRO A 53 -22.63 -21.46 -9.37
C PRO A 53 -23.27 -21.97 -8.07
N LYS A 54 -23.82 -23.19 -8.16
CA LYS A 54 -24.46 -23.90 -7.06
C LYS A 54 -23.54 -23.91 -5.83
N PRO A 55 -24.02 -23.54 -4.63
CA PRO A 55 -23.19 -23.57 -3.44
C PRO A 55 -22.65 -24.99 -3.19
N PRO A 56 -21.39 -25.13 -2.76
CA PRO A 56 -20.82 -26.44 -2.48
C PRO A 56 -21.61 -27.14 -1.36
N PRO A 57 -21.69 -28.48 -1.39
CA PRO A 57 -22.41 -29.26 -0.38
C PRO A 57 -21.87 -28.96 1.03
N SER A 58 -22.78 -28.85 2.01
CA SER A 58 -22.41 -28.58 3.40
C SER A 58 -21.56 -29.73 3.96
N GLY A 59 -20.24 -29.49 4.07
CA GLY A 59 -19.27 -30.47 4.54
C GLY A 59 -17.88 -30.35 3.89
N SER A 60 -17.74 -29.66 2.76
CA SER A 60 -16.41 -29.40 2.18
C SER A 60 -15.70 -28.27 2.91
N LYS A 61 -14.47 -28.51 3.39
CA LYS A 61 -13.60 -27.43 3.88
C LYS A 61 -13.47 -26.34 2.80
N PRO A 62 -13.51 -25.05 3.15
CA PRO A 62 -13.25 -23.98 2.18
C PRO A 62 -11.92 -24.21 1.47
N ALA A 63 -11.88 -23.96 0.16
CA ALA A 63 -10.62 -24.03 -0.58
C ALA A 63 -9.60 -23.03 0.02
N PRO A 64 -8.30 -23.36 0.02
CA PRO A 64 -7.28 -22.45 0.50
C PRO A 64 -7.27 -21.18 -0.36
N LYS A 65 -6.92 -20.05 0.25
CA LYS A 65 -6.90 -18.74 -0.43
C LYS A 65 -5.46 -18.31 -0.78
N PRO A 66 -5.25 -17.59 -1.89
CA PRO A 66 -3.94 -17.05 -2.22
C PRO A 66 -3.47 -16.05 -1.16
N PHE A 67 -2.16 -16.01 -0.94
CA PHE A 67 -1.47 -15.13 0.00
C PHE A 67 -0.29 -14.44 -0.68
N TYR A 68 -0.14 -13.13 -0.43
CA TYR A 68 0.92 -12.33 -1.04
C TYR A 68 2.06 -12.06 -0.04
N ALA A 69 3.24 -12.57 -0.34
CA ALA A 69 4.49 -12.20 0.30
C ALA A 69 5.12 -11.04 -0.49
N ILE A 70 4.97 -9.83 0.04
CA ILE A 70 5.33 -8.58 -0.64
C ILE A 70 6.72 -8.15 -0.16
N ALA A 71 7.72 -8.13 -1.05
CA ALA A 71 9.05 -7.66 -0.65
C ALA A 71 9.04 -6.14 -0.40
N HIS A 72 9.53 -5.72 0.77
CA HIS A 72 9.57 -4.33 1.23
C HIS A 72 10.68 -3.52 0.57
N ARG A 73 10.38 -2.28 0.17
CA ARG A 73 11.35 -1.23 -0.23
C ARG A 73 12.33 -1.71 -1.30
N VAL A 74 11.79 -2.27 -2.39
CA VAL A 74 12.60 -2.82 -3.48
C VAL A 74 12.96 -1.72 -4.48
N LEU A 75 14.03 -0.97 -4.18
CA LEU A 75 14.35 0.25 -4.92
C LEU A 75 15.34 0.07 -6.08
N THR A 76 15.91 -1.12 -6.26
CA THR A 76 16.89 -1.41 -7.32
C THR A 76 16.52 -2.64 -8.12
N SER A 77 16.98 -2.71 -9.36
CA SER A 77 16.87 -3.88 -10.22
C SER A 77 17.54 -5.11 -9.57
N ALA A 78 18.66 -4.92 -8.87
CA ALA A 78 19.31 -5.99 -8.10
C ALA A 78 18.43 -6.46 -6.93
N GLY A 79 17.76 -5.55 -6.23
CA GLY A 79 16.77 -5.85 -5.20
C GLY A 79 15.60 -6.67 -5.74
N VAL A 80 15.08 -6.34 -6.94
CA VAL A 80 14.05 -7.13 -7.62
C VAL A 80 14.51 -8.58 -7.82
N LEU A 81 15.72 -8.77 -8.35
CA LEU A 81 16.28 -10.12 -8.54
C LEU A 81 16.45 -10.86 -7.22
N ALA A 82 16.86 -10.19 -6.15
CA ALA A 82 16.97 -10.80 -4.83
C ALA A 82 15.59 -11.21 -4.28
N ALA A 83 14.62 -10.30 -4.27
CA ALA A 83 13.27 -10.55 -3.78
C ALA A 83 12.60 -11.75 -4.46
N LEU A 84 12.67 -11.80 -5.79
CA LEU A 84 12.06 -12.88 -6.57
C LEU A 84 12.80 -14.21 -6.38
N ARG A 85 14.13 -14.21 -6.25
CA ARG A 85 14.90 -15.42 -5.89
C ARG A 85 14.57 -15.94 -4.50
N HIS A 86 14.21 -15.06 -3.57
CA HIS A 86 13.79 -15.47 -2.23
C HIS A 86 12.39 -16.07 -2.22
N GLY A 87 11.54 -15.70 -3.18
CA GLY A 87 10.18 -16.23 -3.32
C GLY A 87 9.08 -15.19 -3.12
N ALA A 88 9.40 -13.89 -3.14
CA ALA A 88 8.39 -12.85 -3.20
C ALA A 88 7.49 -13.07 -4.42
N ASN A 89 6.16 -12.96 -4.22
CA ASN A 89 5.18 -13.01 -5.30
C ASN A 89 4.47 -11.66 -5.51
N ALA A 90 4.88 -10.64 -4.77
CA ALA A 90 4.53 -9.24 -4.97
C ALA A 90 5.70 -8.37 -4.49
N ILE A 91 5.76 -7.13 -4.95
CA ILE A 91 6.87 -6.21 -4.66
C ILE A 91 6.30 -4.85 -4.27
N GLU A 92 6.78 -4.27 -3.18
CA GLU A 92 6.52 -2.87 -2.82
C GLU A 92 7.74 -2.01 -3.23
N VAL A 93 7.45 -0.88 -3.87
CA VAL A 93 8.44 0.10 -4.33
C VAL A 93 7.97 1.50 -3.99
N ASP A 94 8.82 2.23 -3.28
CA ASP A 94 8.64 3.65 -3.03
C ASP A 94 8.94 4.48 -4.27
N PHE A 95 7.93 5.21 -4.76
CA PHE A 95 8.10 6.09 -5.91
C PHE A 95 8.00 7.55 -5.52
N THR A 96 9.04 8.29 -5.91
CA THR A 96 9.13 9.74 -5.75
C THR A 96 9.29 10.43 -7.10
N ALA A 97 8.40 11.39 -7.38
CA ALA A 97 8.46 12.24 -8.55
C ALA A 97 9.55 13.30 -8.40
N GLN A 98 10.29 13.52 -9.46
CA GLN A 98 11.18 14.66 -9.65
C GLN A 98 10.99 15.22 -11.05
N GLN A 99 11.53 16.41 -11.34
CA GLN A 99 11.19 17.14 -12.56
C GLN A 99 11.41 16.34 -13.85
N GLN A 100 12.42 15.46 -13.89
CA GLN A 100 12.76 14.62 -15.03
C GLN A 100 12.04 13.26 -15.05
N GLY A 101 11.28 12.90 -14.02
CA GLY A 101 10.52 11.67 -13.96
C GLY A 101 10.46 11.02 -12.57
N TRP A 102 10.03 9.77 -12.54
CA TRP A 102 9.83 8.99 -11.31
C TRP A 102 11.03 8.11 -10.98
N TRP A 103 11.37 8.06 -9.69
CA TRP A 103 12.51 7.32 -9.15
C TRP A 103 12.05 6.40 -8.04
N ALA A 104 12.69 5.24 -7.95
CA ALA A 104 12.59 4.39 -6.78
C ALA A 104 13.39 5.05 -5.65
N ASP A 105 12.67 5.64 -4.69
CA ASP A 105 13.23 6.51 -3.66
C ASP A 105 12.23 6.67 -2.50
N HIS A 106 12.58 6.11 -1.36
CA HIS A 106 11.78 6.18 -0.13
C HIS A 106 11.97 7.51 0.61
N ASP A 107 13.21 8.00 0.72
CA ASP A 107 13.56 9.07 1.67
C ASP A 107 13.43 10.48 1.07
N ARG A 108 13.30 10.58 -0.26
CA ARG A 108 13.13 11.85 -1.00
C ARG A 108 14.28 12.84 -0.80
N THR A 109 15.49 12.33 -0.57
CA THR A 109 16.69 13.14 -0.41
C THR A 109 17.50 13.18 -1.71
N PRO A 110 18.39 14.17 -1.89
CA PRO A 110 19.22 14.23 -3.10
C PRO A 110 20.06 12.97 -3.38
N THR A 111 20.39 12.19 -2.35
CA THR A 111 21.28 11.02 -2.42
C THR A 111 20.61 9.67 -2.17
N SER A 112 19.32 9.64 -1.82
CA SER A 112 18.58 8.39 -1.54
C SER A 112 18.05 7.70 -2.78
N ARG A 113 17.97 8.41 -3.91
CA ARG A 113 17.48 7.87 -5.19
C ARG A 113 18.27 6.62 -5.59
N ARG A 114 17.54 5.67 -6.14
CA ARG A 114 18.08 4.44 -6.71
C ARG A 114 17.79 4.41 -8.20
N ASP A 115 17.18 3.32 -8.68
CA ASP A 115 16.85 3.18 -10.10
C ASP A 115 15.66 4.10 -10.48
N THR A 116 15.51 4.35 -11.77
CA THR A 116 14.28 4.99 -12.27
C THR A 116 13.09 4.03 -12.12
N ALA A 117 11.87 4.58 -12.04
CA ALA A 117 10.67 3.76 -12.01
C ALA A 117 10.57 2.85 -13.24
N GLU A 118 10.93 3.34 -14.42
CA GLU A 118 10.96 2.53 -15.64
C GLU A 118 11.94 1.35 -15.53
N ALA A 119 13.15 1.55 -14.98
CA ALA A 119 14.14 0.48 -14.85
C ALA A 119 13.65 -0.62 -13.89
N VAL A 120 13.07 -0.25 -12.74
CA VAL A 120 12.52 -1.23 -11.79
C VAL A 120 11.35 -1.99 -12.41
N LEU A 121 10.36 -1.29 -12.97
CA LEU A 121 9.17 -1.91 -13.56
C LEU A 121 9.51 -2.80 -14.76
N LYS A 122 10.45 -2.38 -15.61
CA LYS A 122 10.95 -3.20 -16.72
C LYS A 122 11.65 -4.46 -16.21
N THR A 123 12.47 -4.35 -15.16
CA THR A 123 13.14 -5.53 -14.56
C THR A 123 12.12 -6.53 -14.02
N ILE A 124 11.09 -6.06 -13.32
CA ILE A 124 10.01 -6.91 -12.81
C ILE A 124 9.29 -7.61 -13.97
N ALA A 125 8.93 -6.87 -15.01
CA ALA A 125 8.27 -7.42 -16.19
C ALA A 125 9.14 -8.45 -16.93
N ASP A 126 10.45 -8.23 -17.02
CA ASP A 126 11.39 -9.15 -17.64
C ASP A 126 11.51 -10.45 -16.83
N GLN A 127 11.50 -10.39 -15.50
CA GLN A 127 11.48 -11.60 -14.65
C GLN A 127 10.16 -12.37 -14.78
N ARG A 128 9.05 -11.66 -14.91
CA ARG A 128 7.75 -12.28 -15.18
C ARG A 128 7.74 -13.06 -16.49
N ARG A 129 8.29 -12.49 -17.58
CA ARG A 129 8.45 -13.18 -18.87
C ARG A 129 9.33 -14.42 -18.77
N ARG A 130 10.29 -14.43 -17.84
CA ARG A 130 11.16 -15.57 -17.54
C ARG A 130 10.51 -16.63 -16.65
N GLY A 131 9.23 -16.49 -16.34
CA GLY A 131 8.45 -17.47 -15.59
C GLY A 131 8.36 -17.20 -14.09
N MET A 132 8.94 -16.11 -13.58
CA MET A 132 8.81 -15.76 -12.16
C MET A 132 7.37 -15.36 -11.82
N THR A 133 6.94 -15.72 -10.61
CA THR A 133 5.63 -15.34 -10.08
C THR A 133 5.70 -13.94 -9.49
N VAL A 134 4.95 -13.01 -10.09
CA VAL A 134 4.70 -11.66 -9.56
C VAL A 134 3.24 -11.34 -9.86
N GLY A 135 2.43 -11.19 -8.84
CA GLY A 135 1.01 -10.84 -8.97
C GLY A 135 0.83 -9.35 -9.20
N PHE A 136 1.39 -8.52 -8.33
CA PHE A 136 1.31 -7.06 -8.44
C PHE A 136 2.55 -6.37 -7.91
N VAL A 137 2.70 -5.10 -8.30
CA VAL A 137 3.63 -4.14 -7.69
C VAL A 137 2.81 -3.14 -6.88
N TRP A 138 3.17 -2.94 -5.62
CA TRP A 138 2.64 -1.88 -4.76
C TRP A 138 3.51 -0.64 -4.92
N PHE A 139 2.91 0.40 -5.46
CA PHE A 139 3.50 1.72 -5.63
C PHE A 139 3.25 2.51 -4.35
N ASP A 140 4.25 2.60 -3.47
CA ASP A 140 4.19 3.50 -2.32
C ASP A 140 4.55 4.92 -2.80
N ILE A 141 3.52 5.74 -3.06
CA ILE A 141 3.69 7.02 -3.75
C ILE A 141 3.97 8.13 -2.72
N LYS A 142 5.21 8.61 -2.68
CA LYS A 142 5.65 9.55 -1.63
C LYS A 142 5.28 11.01 -1.85
N ASN A 143 5.01 11.42 -3.09
CA ASN A 143 4.68 12.82 -3.44
C ASN A 143 3.76 12.91 -4.68
N PRO A 144 2.56 12.32 -4.62
CA PRO A 144 1.72 12.06 -5.80
C PRO A 144 1.32 13.31 -6.60
N ASP A 145 1.25 14.47 -5.95
CA ASP A 145 0.84 15.75 -6.53
C ASP A 145 1.99 16.75 -6.74
N ALA A 146 3.26 16.32 -6.64
CA ALA A 146 4.41 17.22 -6.76
C ALA A 146 4.49 17.94 -8.12
N PHE A 147 3.96 17.34 -9.18
CA PHE A 147 3.95 17.92 -10.51
C PHE A 147 2.55 17.91 -11.16
N PRO A 148 2.18 18.99 -11.88
CA PRO A 148 0.92 19.07 -12.59
C PRO A 148 0.90 18.14 -13.82
N ALA A 149 -0.30 17.89 -14.36
CA ALA A 149 -0.50 17.05 -15.56
C ALA A 149 0.21 17.57 -16.83
N SER A 150 0.68 18.82 -16.84
CA SER A 150 1.49 19.38 -17.91
C SER A 150 2.93 18.83 -17.90
N ASN A 151 3.44 18.37 -16.76
CA ASN A 151 4.72 17.67 -16.70
C ASN A 151 4.54 16.19 -17.07
N LYS A 152 4.72 15.87 -18.35
CA LYS A 152 4.53 14.52 -18.90
C LYS A 152 5.54 13.48 -18.43
N ALA A 153 6.62 13.88 -17.76
CA ALA A 153 7.60 12.95 -17.21
C ALA A 153 7.29 12.59 -15.75
N ALA A 154 6.78 13.55 -14.97
CA ALA A 154 6.75 13.47 -13.51
C ALA A 154 5.34 13.54 -12.90
N SER A 155 4.29 13.75 -13.70
CA SER A 155 2.92 13.71 -13.19
C SER A 155 2.52 12.29 -12.79
N ILE A 156 1.43 12.16 -12.02
CA ILE A 156 0.92 10.83 -11.64
C ILE A 156 0.54 9.97 -12.87
N GLU A 157 0.04 10.61 -13.93
CA GLU A 157 -0.28 9.94 -15.18
C GLU A 157 0.97 9.30 -15.78
N ALA A 158 2.13 9.94 -15.69
CA ALA A 158 3.38 9.36 -16.17
C ALA A 158 3.74 8.07 -15.41
N LEU A 159 3.54 8.02 -14.08
CA LEU A 159 3.78 6.81 -13.28
C LEU A 159 2.78 5.69 -13.62
N ARG A 160 1.49 6.03 -13.74
CA ARG A 160 0.43 5.11 -14.15
C ARG A 160 0.73 4.54 -15.54
N ASP A 161 1.11 5.38 -16.49
CA ASP A 161 1.38 4.99 -17.86
C ASP A 161 2.64 4.10 -17.94
N LEU A 162 3.64 4.30 -17.07
CA LEU A 162 4.76 3.35 -16.91
C LEU A 162 4.30 1.98 -16.41
N ALA A 163 3.39 1.94 -15.43
CA ALA A 163 2.81 0.69 -14.95
C ALA A 163 2.07 -0.04 -16.08
N ARG A 164 1.20 0.66 -16.82
CA ARG A 164 0.46 0.12 -17.96
C ARG A 164 1.37 -0.35 -19.09
N LYS A 165 2.43 0.40 -19.38
CA LYS A 165 3.40 0.05 -20.43
C LYS A 165 4.16 -1.24 -20.12
N HIS A 166 4.58 -1.44 -18.86
CA HIS A 166 5.52 -2.50 -18.51
C HIS A 166 4.87 -3.69 -17.79
N LEU A 167 3.92 -3.46 -16.88
CA LEU A 167 3.34 -4.50 -16.01
C LEU A 167 2.11 -5.18 -16.66
N GLU A 168 1.19 -4.40 -17.23
CA GLU A 168 -0.06 -4.96 -17.77
C GLU A 168 0.15 -6.00 -18.89
N PRO A 169 1.07 -5.82 -19.86
CA PRO A 169 1.25 -6.78 -20.96
C PRO A 169 1.73 -8.14 -20.49
N VAL A 170 2.30 -8.23 -19.29
CA VAL A 170 2.80 -9.49 -18.69
C VAL A 170 1.90 -9.96 -17.54
N GLY A 171 0.71 -9.35 -17.40
CA GLY A 171 -0.32 -9.75 -16.46
C GLY A 171 -0.01 -9.41 -14.99
N ILE A 172 0.86 -8.44 -14.74
CA ILE A 172 1.15 -7.95 -13.37
C ILE A 172 0.22 -6.76 -13.09
N GLY A 173 -0.37 -6.73 -11.89
CA GLY A 173 -1.18 -5.60 -11.44
C GLY A 173 -0.38 -4.45 -10.83
N ALA A 174 -1.03 -3.30 -10.74
CA ALA A 174 -0.52 -2.14 -10.01
C ALA A 174 -1.43 -1.82 -8.82
N LEU A 175 -0.84 -1.72 -7.63
CA LEU A 175 -1.53 -1.28 -6.42
C LEU A 175 -1.00 0.10 -6.05
N TYR A 176 -1.80 1.15 -6.25
CA TYR A 176 -1.39 2.52 -5.96
C TYR A 176 -1.67 2.87 -4.50
N GLY A 177 -0.61 3.02 -3.71
CA GLY A 177 -0.67 3.30 -2.28
C GLY A 177 -0.76 4.77 -1.95
N PHE A 178 -1.68 5.11 -1.05
CA PHE A 178 -1.87 6.46 -0.54
C PHE A 178 -1.99 6.46 0.99
N TYR A 179 -1.52 7.55 1.57
CA TYR A 179 -1.66 7.88 2.98
C TYR A 179 -2.83 8.84 3.22
N ASN A 180 -3.22 8.97 4.49
CA ASN A 180 -4.21 9.92 4.94
C ASN A 180 -4.01 11.35 4.41
N TRP A 181 -2.78 11.88 4.31
CA TRP A 181 -2.54 13.24 3.81
C TRP A 181 -2.46 13.35 2.27
N THR A 182 -2.42 12.23 1.56
CA THR A 182 -2.34 12.18 0.08
C THR A 182 -3.64 11.74 -0.60
N ALA A 183 -4.54 11.06 0.12
CA ALA A 183 -5.75 10.47 -0.43
C ALA A 183 -6.90 11.47 -0.74
N TRP A 184 -6.57 12.76 -0.84
CA TRP A 184 -7.52 13.85 -1.13
C TRP A 184 -7.08 14.71 -2.32
N GLY A 185 -5.85 14.49 -2.81
CA GLY A 185 -5.24 15.27 -3.87
C GLY A 185 -5.69 14.86 -5.27
N ARG A 186 -5.18 15.59 -6.27
CA ARG A 186 -5.53 15.41 -7.68
C ARG A 186 -5.14 14.00 -8.13
N ALA A 187 -3.98 13.53 -7.73
CA ALA A 187 -3.47 12.24 -8.13
C ALA A 187 -4.33 11.08 -7.65
N TYR A 188 -4.83 11.13 -6.42
CA TYR A 188 -5.79 10.16 -5.92
C TYR A 188 -7.07 10.15 -6.77
N ALA A 189 -7.62 11.33 -7.08
CA ALA A 189 -8.82 11.45 -7.90
C ALA A 189 -8.62 10.90 -9.33
N VAL A 190 -7.48 11.20 -9.95
CA VAL A 190 -7.12 10.71 -11.29
C VAL A 190 -7.04 9.20 -11.33
N LEU A 191 -6.32 8.58 -10.39
CA LEU A 191 -6.18 7.13 -10.35
C LEU A 191 -7.50 6.45 -10.01
N SER A 192 -8.24 6.94 -9.01
CA SER A 192 -9.53 6.38 -8.60
C SER A 192 -10.55 6.33 -9.74
N ALA A 193 -10.56 7.36 -10.59
CA ALA A 193 -11.52 7.48 -11.69
C ALA A 193 -11.18 6.62 -12.92
N ASP A 194 -9.94 6.15 -13.06
CA ASP A 194 -9.44 5.51 -14.27
C ASP A 194 -8.72 4.18 -14.00
N LEU A 195 -9.10 3.42 -12.97
CA LEU A 195 -8.47 2.12 -12.73
C LEU A 195 -8.84 1.09 -13.80
N HIS A 196 -7.82 0.47 -14.40
CA HIS A 196 -7.99 -0.74 -15.20
C HIS A 196 -8.25 -1.97 -14.31
N ARG A 197 -8.70 -3.08 -14.92
CA ARG A 197 -9.05 -4.33 -14.21
C ARG A 197 -7.94 -4.93 -13.32
N ASN A 198 -6.68 -4.63 -13.64
CA ASN A 198 -5.50 -5.11 -12.91
C ASN A 198 -4.89 -4.03 -12.00
N GLU A 199 -5.58 -2.89 -11.86
CA GLU A 199 -5.15 -1.78 -11.01
C GLU A 199 -6.08 -1.67 -9.79
N ALA A 200 -5.53 -1.28 -8.65
CA ALA A 200 -6.29 -1.06 -7.42
C ALA A 200 -5.73 0.13 -6.64
N LEU A 201 -6.53 0.64 -5.72
CA LEU A 201 -6.11 1.66 -4.75
C LEU A 201 -5.89 1.02 -3.39
N ASN A 202 -4.72 1.27 -2.83
CA ASN A 202 -4.43 1.04 -1.43
C ASN A 202 -4.55 2.34 -0.65
N HIS A 203 -5.14 2.25 0.53
CA HIS A 203 -5.05 3.29 1.54
C HIS A 203 -4.57 2.71 2.85
N GLU A 204 -3.56 3.36 3.42
CA GLU A 204 -3.00 3.01 4.72
C GLU A 204 -3.75 3.74 5.84
N GLY A 205 -4.25 2.98 6.82
CA GLY A 205 -4.81 3.55 8.04
C GLY A 205 -5.91 2.69 8.67
N PRO A 206 -6.61 3.21 9.69
CA PRO A 206 -7.68 2.49 10.38
C PRO A 206 -8.81 2.07 9.42
N ALA A 207 -9.33 0.86 9.60
CA ALA A 207 -10.31 0.26 8.69
C ALA A 207 -11.55 1.15 8.49
N ALA A 208 -12.13 1.67 9.58
CA ALA A 208 -13.31 2.52 9.51
C ALA A 208 -13.07 3.85 8.78
N GLN A 209 -11.87 4.42 8.90
CA GLN A 209 -11.49 5.63 8.16
C GLN A 209 -11.36 5.32 6.67
N THR A 210 -10.67 4.23 6.34
CA THR A 210 -10.46 3.80 4.96
C THR A 210 -11.78 3.44 4.27
N THR A 211 -12.71 2.77 4.95
CA THR A 211 -14.06 2.52 4.42
C THR A 211 -14.77 3.82 4.08
N ARG A 212 -14.76 4.82 4.97
CA ARG A 212 -15.38 6.13 4.70
C ARG A 212 -14.74 6.82 3.50
N LEU A 213 -13.40 6.80 3.41
CA LEU A 213 -12.68 7.35 2.27
C LEU A 213 -13.13 6.68 0.96
N PHE A 214 -13.12 5.35 0.90
CA PHE A 214 -13.48 4.65 -0.32
C PHE A 214 -14.95 4.79 -0.70
N ASN A 215 -15.86 4.83 0.27
CA ASN A 215 -17.27 5.10 -0.01
C ASN A 215 -17.51 6.51 -0.55
N THR A 216 -16.63 7.46 -0.25
CA THR A 216 -16.78 8.84 -0.71
C THR A 216 -16.04 9.11 -2.02
N ARG A 217 -14.86 8.52 -2.20
CA ARG A 217 -13.90 8.91 -3.28
C ARG A 217 -13.15 7.73 -3.89
N GLY A 218 -13.39 6.52 -3.41
CA GLY A 218 -12.68 5.33 -3.87
C GLY A 218 -13.30 4.69 -5.11
N PRO A 219 -12.69 3.60 -5.59
CA PRO A 219 -13.22 2.82 -6.68
C PRO A 219 -14.61 2.27 -6.34
N ALA A 220 -15.53 2.27 -7.30
CA ALA A 220 -16.85 1.66 -7.11
C ALA A 220 -16.76 0.13 -6.91
N ASN A 221 -15.78 -0.51 -7.57
CA ASN A 221 -15.51 -1.93 -7.42
C ASN A 221 -14.76 -2.20 -6.12
N VAL A 222 -15.42 -2.87 -5.17
CA VAL A 222 -14.84 -3.25 -3.87
C VAL A 222 -13.58 -4.09 -4.05
N ALA A 223 -13.49 -4.90 -5.10
CA ALA A 223 -12.33 -5.74 -5.35
C ALA A 223 -11.03 -4.95 -5.59
N GLN A 224 -11.16 -3.69 -6.04
CA GLN A 224 -10.04 -2.75 -6.27
C GLN A 224 -9.78 -1.83 -5.07
N ARG A 225 -10.43 -2.07 -3.93
CA ARG A 225 -10.21 -1.36 -2.66
C ARG A 225 -9.30 -2.20 -1.76
N VAL A 226 -8.14 -1.68 -1.40
CA VAL A 226 -7.18 -2.39 -0.55
C VAL A 226 -6.90 -1.60 0.71
N LEU A 227 -7.08 -2.25 1.86
CA LEU A 227 -6.67 -1.72 3.15
C LEU A 227 -5.25 -2.16 3.45
N SER A 228 -4.42 -1.26 3.96
CA SER A 228 -3.18 -1.63 4.64
C SER A 228 -3.09 -1.05 6.04
N VAL A 229 -2.48 -1.81 6.95
CA VAL A 229 -2.17 -1.35 8.32
C VAL A 229 -0.84 -1.96 8.74
N GLY A 230 0.01 -1.17 9.37
CA GLY A 230 1.31 -1.62 9.78
C GLY A 230 2.12 -0.60 10.54
N ALA A 231 3.33 -1.00 10.92
CA ALA A 231 4.33 -0.14 11.52
C ALA A 231 5.74 -0.68 11.26
N LEU A 232 6.72 0.23 11.18
CA LEU A 232 8.15 -0.10 11.10
C LEU A 232 8.82 -0.18 12.48
N PHE A 233 8.37 0.65 13.44
CA PHE A 233 9.02 0.81 14.74
C PHE A 233 8.20 0.13 15.83
N LYS A 234 8.87 -0.63 16.72
CA LYS A 234 8.26 -1.36 17.85
C LYS A 234 6.94 -2.09 17.50
N PRO A 235 6.95 -3.00 16.51
CA PRO A 235 5.74 -3.73 16.12
C PRO A 235 5.13 -4.53 17.28
N SER A 236 5.87 -4.86 18.35
CA SER A 236 5.29 -5.44 19.58
C SER A 236 4.30 -4.54 20.29
N ASP A 237 4.53 -3.23 20.25
CA ASP A 237 3.74 -2.24 20.99
C ASP A 237 2.52 -1.83 20.15
N ASP A 238 2.71 -1.77 18.83
CA ASP A 238 1.68 -1.35 17.88
C ASP A 238 0.76 -2.50 17.41
N ILE A 239 1.16 -3.77 17.58
CA ILE A 239 0.35 -4.91 17.11
C ILE A 239 -1.04 -4.94 17.75
N GLY A 240 -1.15 -4.52 19.01
CA GLY A 240 -2.38 -4.52 19.79
C GLY A 240 -2.94 -5.92 20.09
N VAL A 241 -4.13 -5.96 20.69
CA VAL A 241 -4.84 -7.21 21.02
C VAL A 241 -5.84 -7.51 19.91
N CYS A 242 -5.55 -8.48 19.03
CA CYS A 242 -6.34 -8.79 17.83
C CYS A 242 -7.85 -8.85 18.06
N ALA A 243 -8.31 -9.48 19.15
CA ALA A 243 -9.72 -9.62 19.48
C ALA A 243 -10.43 -8.30 19.88
N SER A 244 -9.67 -7.24 20.20
CA SER A 244 -10.23 -5.94 20.55
C SER A 244 -10.86 -5.25 19.33
N ASN A 245 -11.79 -4.32 19.58
CA ASN A 245 -12.37 -3.44 18.58
C ASN A 245 -11.70 -2.04 18.58
N GLY A 246 -10.56 -1.92 19.26
CA GLY A 246 -9.84 -0.65 19.44
C GLY A 246 -8.77 -0.39 18.39
N GLY A 247 -7.82 0.48 18.73
CA GLY A 247 -6.63 0.75 17.91
C GLY A 247 -5.63 -0.43 17.90
N GLY A 248 -4.56 -0.26 17.14
CA GLY A 248 -3.52 -1.26 16.93
C GLY A 248 -3.63 -1.97 15.58
N ILE A 249 -2.53 -2.56 15.12
CA ILE A 249 -2.42 -3.14 13.78
C ILE A 249 -3.35 -4.34 13.62
N CYS A 250 -3.27 -5.32 14.52
CA CYS A 250 -4.03 -6.56 14.38
C CYS A 250 -5.56 -6.36 14.48
N PRO A 251 -6.09 -5.56 15.44
CA PRO A 251 -7.51 -5.21 15.47
C PRO A 251 -8.01 -4.61 14.16
N GLN A 252 -7.29 -3.63 13.61
CA GLN A 252 -7.72 -2.93 12.40
C GLN A 252 -7.65 -3.83 11.17
N LEU A 253 -6.63 -4.68 11.05
CA LEU A 253 -6.55 -5.69 10.00
C LEU A 253 -7.70 -6.70 10.10
N ARG A 254 -8.00 -7.21 11.30
CA ARG A 254 -9.12 -8.14 11.52
C ARG A 254 -10.46 -7.52 11.15
N ILE A 255 -10.70 -6.27 11.59
CA ILE A 255 -11.92 -5.53 11.26
C ILE A 255 -12.04 -5.38 9.74
N GLY A 256 -10.96 -5.01 9.06
CA GLY A 256 -10.96 -4.91 7.61
C GLY A 256 -11.24 -6.24 6.91
N ALA A 257 -10.59 -7.32 7.36
CA ALA A 257 -10.75 -8.64 6.74
C ALA A 257 -12.18 -9.20 6.90
N ALA A 258 -12.87 -8.81 7.99
CA ALA A 258 -14.24 -9.23 8.27
C ALA A 258 -15.32 -8.30 7.69
N SER A 259 -14.97 -7.09 7.22
CA SER A 259 -15.99 -6.09 6.83
C SER A 259 -16.59 -6.30 5.45
N HIS A 260 -15.91 -7.04 4.56
CA HIS A 260 -16.24 -7.14 3.14
C HIS A 260 -16.21 -5.80 2.37
N GLU A 261 -15.62 -4.75 2.95
CA GLU A 261 -15.46 -3.42 2.32
C GLU A 261 -14.20 -3.32 1.45
N PHE A 262 -13.37 -4.36 1.45
CA PHE A 262 -12.07 -4.41 0.80
C PHE A 262 -11.92 -5.69 -0.02
N GLY A 263 -11.34 -5.58 -1.20
CA GLY A 263 -10.94 -6.71 -2.03
C GLY A 263 -9.73 -7.45 -1.47
N LYS A 264 -8.84 -6.72 -0.77
CA LYS A 264 -7.73 -7.28 0.01
C LYS A 264 -7.43 -6.46 1.25
N VAL A 265 -6.88 -7.13 2.25
CA VAL A 265 -6.31 -6.51 3.45
C VAL A 265 -4.86 -6.95 3.60
N LEU A 266 -3.94 -5.99 3.74
CA LEU A 266 -2.50 -6.22 3.76
C LEU A 266 -1.87 -5.71 5.06
N GLY A 267 -1.00 -6.51 5.68
CA GLY A 267 -0.24 -6.12 6.87
C GLY A 267 1.19 -5.72 6.55
N TRP A 268 1.83 -4.89 7.38
CA TRP A 268 3.25 -4.57 7.25
C TRP A 268 3.88 -4.13 8.59
N THR A 269 5.19 -4.21 8.84
CA THR A 269 6.20 -5.00 8.10
C THR A 269 6.62 -6.22 8.91
N VAL A 270 6.74 -7.38 8.27
CA VAL A 270 7.37 -8.56 8.85
C VAL A 270 8.88 -8.46 8.67
N VAL A 271 9.60 -8.35 9.77
CA VAL A 271 11.06 -8.28 9.81
C VAL A 271 11.62 -9.58 10.40
N GLN A 272 12.93 -9.77 10.29
CA GLN A 272 13.57 -10.88 10.97
C GLN A 272 13.26 -10.80 12.48
N TYR A 273 12.97 -11.95 13.08
CA TYR A 273 12.61 -12.12 14.50
C TYR A 273 11.21 -11.64 14.93
N SER A 274 10.39 -11.05 14.05
CA SER A 274 9.01 -10.64 14.38
C SER A 274 7.96 -11.76 14.22
N VAL A 275 8.30 -13.01 14.60
CA VAL A 275 7.48 -14.20 14.33
C VAL A 275 6.08 -14.08 14.92
N LYS A 276 5.99 -13.66 16.18
CA LYS A 276 4.72 -13.55 16.90
C LYS A 276 3.77 -12.55 16.22
N GLN A 277 4.25 -11.35 15.92
CA GLN A 277 3.48 -10.29 15.29
C GLN A 277 3.05 -10.69 13.88
N ALA A 278 3.95 -11.32 13.12
CA ALA A 278 3.63 -11.85 11.81
C ALA A 278 2.48 -12.87 11.88
N TYR A 279 2.52 -13.78 12.84
CA TYR A 279 1.49 -14.82 12.98
C TYR A 279 0.15 -14.24 13.47
N GLN A 280 0.18 -13.18 14.27
CA GLN A 280 -1.03 -12.42 14.64
C GLN A 280 -1.67 -11.78 13.40
N MET A 281 -0.89 -11.13 12.54
CA MET A 281 -1.42 -10.56 11.29
C MET A 281 -1.95 -11.65 10.33
N MET A 282 -1.15 -12.69 10.07
CA MET A 282 -1.48 -13.72 9.08
C MET A 282 -2.58 -14.68 9.55
N GLY A 283 -2.54 -15.07 10.82
CA GLY A 283 -3.47 -16.04 11.42
C GLY A 283 -4.69 -15.40 12.04
N GLU A 284 -4.50 -14.54 13.04
CA GLU A 284 -5.61 -14.00 13.84
C GLU A 284 -6.38 -12.89 13.10
N ALA A 285 -5.69 -11.96 12.45
CA ALA A 285 -6.34 -10.94 11.63
C ALA A 285 -6.79 -11.46 10.26
N GLY A 286 -6.12 -12.49 9.74
CA GLY A 286 -6.54 -13.19 8.53
C GLY A 286 -6.28 -12.43 7.23
N VAL A 287 -5.22 -11.61 7.18
CA VAL A 287 -4.83 -10.81 6.01
C VAL A 287 -4.60 -11.66 4.74
N ASP A 288 -4.67 -11.00 3.58
CA ASP A 288 -4.41 -11.61 2.26
C ASP A 288 -2.93 -11.52 1.85
N GLY A 289 -2.13 -10.77 2.58
CA GLY A 289 -0.70 -10.64 2.34
C GLY A 289 -0.01 -9.79 3.38
N VAL A 290 1.32 -9.88 3.40
CA VAL A 290 2.16 -9.04 4.25
C VAL A 290 3.36 -8.51 3.48
N ILE A 291 3.74 -7.26 3.77
CA ILE A 291 5.06 -6.74 3.43
C ILE A 291 6.09 -7.37 4.38
N TYR A 292 7.21 -7.83 3.83
CA TYR A 292 8.31 -8.40 4.58
C TYR A 292 9.68 -7.91 4.06
N GLY A 293 10.68 -7.87 4.95
CA GLY A 293 12.04 -7.51 4.57
C GLY A 293 12.78 -6.80 5.70
N PHE A 294 13.65 -5.87 5.33
CA PHE A 294 14.28 -4.96 6.29
C PHE A 294 13.27 -3.94 6.81
N ALA A 295 13.53 -3.33 7.97
CA ALA A 295 12.74 -2.21 8.46
C ALA A 295 13.12 -0.88 7.77
N GLU A 296 14.43 -0.61 7.61
CA GLU A 296 14.92 0.75 7.34
C GLU A 296 15.74 0.89 6.05
N THR A 297 16.08 -0.22 5.39
CA THR A 297 16.97 -0.20 4.22
C THR A 297 16.37 -0.92 3.02
N ASP A 298 16.96 -0.67 1.87
CA ASP A 298 16.52 -1.18 0.58
C ASP A 298 16.64 -2.70 0.55
N TYR A 299 15.70 -3.37 -0.12
CA TYR A 299 15.75 -4.82 -0.24
C TYR A 299 17.03 -5.27 -0.94
N ALA A 300 17.74 -6.19 -0.31
CA ALA A 300 18.95 -6.80 -0.85
C ALA A 300 19.00 -8.29 -0.54
N ASP A 301 19.90 -8.97 -1.23
CA ASP A 301 20.21 -10.38 -0.96
C ASP A 301 20.95 -10.50 0.38
N HIS A 302 20.22 -10.75 1.46
CA HIS A 302 20.74 -10.73 2.83
C HIS A 302 20.09 -11.79 3.70
N MET A 303 20.76 -12.18 4.79
CA MET A 303 20.23 -13.20 5.70
C MET A 303 18.91 -12.75 6.36
N ASP A 304 18.77 -11.46 6.69
CA ASP A 304 17.58 -10.93 7.35
C ASP A 304 16.36 -10.91 6.42
N THR A 305 16.54 -10.57 5.13
CA THR A 305 15.44 -10.60 4.15
C THR A 305 15.00 -12.02 3.85
N ARG A 306 15.94 -12.98 3.80
CA ARG A 306 15.63 -14.42 3.74
C ARG A 306 14.96 -14.93 5.01
N GLY A 307 15.39 -14.44 6.17
CA GLY A 307 14.82 -14.77 7.47
C GLY A 307 13.38 -14.29 7.59
N ALA A 308 13.11 -13.03 7.22
CA ALA A 308 11.76 -12.47 7.17
C ALA A 308 10.84 -13.25 6.21
N PHE A 309 11.32 -13.60 5.01
CA PHE A 309 10.57 -14.48 4.10
C PHE A 309 10.33 -15.87 4.74
N GLY A 310 11.33 -16.41 5.43
CA GLY A 310 11.24 -17.69 6.13
C GLY A 310 10.12 -17.74 7.15
N ILE A 311 9.81 -16.63 7.83
CA ILE A 311 8.66 -16.52 8.74
C ILE A 311 7.34 -16.67 7.98
N VAL A 312 7.19 -15.95 6.85
CA VAL A 312 5.99 -16.02 6.02
C VAL A 312 5.81 -17.43 5.44
N ARG A 313 6.88 -18.00 4.87
CA ARG A 313 6.86 -19.34 4.30
C ARG A 313 6.55 -20.42 5.34
N GLY A 314 7.21 -20.38 6.51
CA GLY A 314 6.96 -21.35 7.58
C GLY A 314 5.52 -21.33 8.09
N TRP A 315 4.90 -20.13 8.15
CA TRP A 315 3.48 -20.01 8.47
C TRP A 315 2.60 -20.64 7.40
N LEU A 316 2.87 -20.37 6.11
CA LEU A 316 2.12 -20.94 4.99
C LEU A 316 2.23 -22.47 4.94
N ASP A 317 3.42 -23.03 5.15
CA ASP A 317 3.65 -24.48 5.15
C ASP A 317 2.81 -25.17 6.24
N THR A 318 2.67 -24.52 7.39
CA THR A 318 1.85 -25.00 8.53
C THR A 318 0.34 -24.80 8.30
N ASN A 319 -0.06 -23.89 7.40
CA ASN A 319 -1.45 -23.50 7.15
C ASN A 319 -1.90 -23.74 5.69
N LYS A 320 -1.28 -24.73 5.01
CA LYS A 320 -1.51 -25.02 3.59
C LYS A 320 -2.96 -25.39 3.23
N ASP A 321 -3.74 -25.83 4.21
CA ASP A 321 -5.17 -26.10 4.07
C ASP A 321 -6.03 -24.82 4.02
N LYS A 322 -5.46 -23.67 4.40
CA LYS A 322 -6.16 -22.37 4.47
C LYS A 322 -5.57 -21.33 3.55
N ARG A 323 -4.25 -21.35 3.33
CA ARG A 323 -3.52 -20.35 2.56
C ARG A 323 -2.41 -21.00 1.74
N TYR A 324 -2.10 -20.40 0.60
CA TYR A 324 -0.95 -20.77 -0.23
C TYR A 324 -0.34 -19.52 -0.84
N LEU A 325 0.92 -19.59 -1.25
CA LEU A 325 1.57 -18.47 -1.94
C LEU A 325 0.86 -18.25 -3.29
N ALA A 326 0.31 -17.06 -3.49
CA ALA A 326 -0.40 -16.70 -4.72
C ALA A 326 0.48 -16.91 -5.96
N THR A 327 -0.17 -17.33 -7.05
CA THR A 327 0.44 -17.72 -8.33
C THR A 327 -0.04 -16.81 -9.46
N ASN A 328 0.42 -17.10 -10.67
CA ASN A 328 0.06 -16.35 -11.87
C ASN A 328 -1.39 -16.55 -12.30
N ALA A 329 -2.02 -17.62 -11.83
CA ALA A 329 -3.40 -17.97 -12.13
C ALA A 329 -4.40 -17.31 -11.18
N ASP A 330 -3.92 -16.76 -10.07
CA ASP A 330 -4.76 -16.13 -9.06
C ASP A 330 -5.28 -14.78 -9.55
N ARG A 331 -6.57 -14.55 -9.31
CA ARG A 331 -7.19 -13.26 -9.59
C ARG A 331 -6.67 -12.21 -8.61
N LEU A 332 -6.23 -11.07 -9.15
CA LEU A 332 -5.73 -9.95 -8.37
C LEU A 332 -6.88 -9.23 -7.65
N TRP A 333 -7.75 -8.54 -8.41
CA TRP A 333 -8.87 -7.75 -7.91
C TRP A 333 -10.20 -8.42 -8.25
#